data_AF-A0A2E0DNX1-F1
#
_entry.id   AF-A0A2E0DNX1-F1
#
_cell.length_a   1.000
_cell.length_b   1.000
_cell.length_c   1.000
_cell.angle_alpha   90.00
_cell.angle_beta   90.00
_cell.angle_gamma   90.00
#
_symmetry.space_group_name_H-M   'P 1'
#
loop_
_entity.id
_entity.type
_entity.pdbx_description
1 polymer ?
#
loop_
_entity_poly.entity_id
_entity_poly.type
_entity_poly.pdbx_seq_one_letter_code
_entity_poly.pdbx_strand_id
1 'polypeptide(L)'
;MTRHAILLLGLLVSFLGVLTLGLALGAVPIPVWEALTALAGSSDPQVETIVLGLRLPRVLLAAEIGAGLAVAGAVFQALLRNPLAEP
;
A
#
# COMPACT_ATOMS: atom_id res chain seq x y z
N MET A 1 22.29 -11.93 -10.13
CA MET A 1 21.32 -10.94 -10.63
C MET A 1 19.87 -11.46 -10.60
N THR A 2 19.61 -12.69 -11.05
CA THR A 2 18.26 -13.31 -11.04
C THR A 2 17.59 -13.37 -9.66
N ARG A 3 18.31 -13.72 -8.59
CA ARG A 3 17.76 -13.79 -7.22
C ARG A 3 17.20 -12.45 -6.72
N HIS A 4 17.97 -11.37 -6.88
CA HIS A 4 17.54 -10.03 -6.48
C HIS A 4 16.34 -9.56 -7.31
N ALA A 5 16.33 -9.85 -8.61
CA ALA A 5 15.18 -9.55 -9.46
C ALA A 5 13.90 -10.26 -9.01
N ILE A 6 13.99 -11.53 -8.63
CA ILE A 6 12.85 -12.29 -8.09
C ILE A 6 12.34 -11.68 -6.77
N LEU A 7 13.24 -11.31 -5.86
CA LEU A 7 12.87 -10.69 -4.59
C LEU A 7 12.19 -9.34 -4.79
N LEU A 8 12.74 -8.49 -5.65
CA LEU A 8 12.16 -7.17 -5.97
C LEU A 8 10.80 -7.31 -6.65
N LEU A 9 10.65 -8.26 -7.58
CA LEU A 9 9.37 -8.56 -8.20
C LEU A 9 8.35 -9.05 -7.18
N GLY A 10 8.74 -9.97 -6.29
CA GLY A 10 7.87 -10.47 -5.23
C GLY A 10 7.42 -9.35 -4.27
N LEU A 11 8.33 -8.45 -3.91
CA LEU A 11 8.00 -7.29 -3.07
C LEU A 11 7.04 -6.33 -3.77
N LEU A 12 7.28 -6.04 -5.06
CA LEU A 12 6.39 -5.19 -5.86
C LEU A 12 4.98 -5.81 -5.98
N VAL A 13 4.89 -7.10 -6.28
CA VAL A 13 3.62 -7.82 -6.38
C VAL A 13 2.89 -7.83 -5.04
N SER A 14 3.59 -8.08 -3.94
CA SER A 14 3.03 -8.02 -2.59
C SER A 14 2.51 -6.62 -2.25
N PHE A 15 3.31 -5.58 -2.53
CA PHE A 15 2.93 -4.20 -2.29
C PHE A 15 1.65 -3.82 -3.06
N LEU A 16 1.61 -4.09 -4.37
CA LEU A 16 0.41 -3.86 -5.19
C LEU A 16 -0.80 -4.70 -4.71
N GLY A 17 -0.55 -5.94 -4.28
CA GLY A 17 -1.58 -6.81 -3.70
C GLY A 17 -2.20 -6.21 -2.44
N VAL A 18 -1.39 -5.68 -1.52
CA VAL A 18 -1.89 -5.05 -0.30
C VAL A 18 -2.62 -3.73 -0.60
N LEU A 19 -2.15 -2.93 -1.56
CA LEU A 19 -2.86 -1.71 -1.97
C LEU A 19 -4.25 -2.04 -2.52
N THR A 20 -4.36 -3.04 -3.41
CA THR A 20 -5.65 -3.45 -3.99
C THR A 20 -6.58 -4.03 -2.93
N LEU A 21 -6.06 -4.84 -2.00
CA LEU A 21 -6.84 -5.33 -0.86
C LEU A 21 -7.31 -4.18 0.06
N GLY A 22 -6.48 -3.16 0.28
CA GLY A 22 -6.86 -1.97 1.05
C GLY A 22 -8.00 -1.16 0.42
N LEU A 23 -8.17 -1.23 -0.91
CA LEU A 23 -9.29 -0.63 -1.62
C LEU A 23 -10.56 -1.49 -1.55
N ALA A 24 -10.44 -2.82 -1.52
CA ALA A 24 -11.57 -3.75 -1.52
C ALA A 24 -12.14 -4.02 -0.11
N LEU A 25 -11.28 -4.14 0.89
CA LEU A 25 -11.65 -4.49 2.27
C LEU A 25 -12.08 -3.25 3.04
N GLY A 26 -13.23 -3.33 3.71
CA GLY A 26 -13.75 -2.24 4.54
C GLY A 26 -15.14 -2.56 5.10
N ALA A 27 -15.76 -1.57 5.74
CA ALA A 27 -17.09 -1.71 6.35
C ALA A 27 -18.19 -2.12 5.34
N VAL A 28 -18.07 -1.61 4.10
CA VAL A 28 -18.88 -2.07 2.97
C VAL A 28 -18.01 -3.02 2.15
N PRO A 29 -18.35 -4.31 2.01
CA PRO A 29 -17.56 -5.20 1.18
C PRO A 29 -17.69 -4.77 -0.29
N ILE A 30 -16.56 -4.44 -0.92
CA ILE A 30 -16.50 -4.08 -2.35
C ILE A 30 -15.65 -5.14 -3.05
N PRO A 31 -16.16 -5.83 -4.08
CA PRO A 31 -15.37 -6.77 -4.86
C PRO A 31 -14.11 -6.11 -5.44
N VAL A 32 -13.00 -6.84 -5.48
CA VAL A 32 -11.72 -6.31 -6.00
C VAL A 32 -11.87 -5.74 -7.41
N TRP A 33 -12.65 -6.41 -8.27
CA TRP A 33 -12.88 -5.94 -9.64
C TRP A 33 -13.60 -4.57 -9.66
N GLU A 34 -14.61 -4.38 -8.81
CA GLU A 34 -15.35 -3.11 -8.71
C GLU A 34 -14.46 -1.99 -8.20
N ALA A 35 -13.64 -2.28 -7.17
CA ALA A 35 -12.69 -1.32 -6.64
C ALA A 35 -11.67 -0.87 -7.70
N LEU A 36 -11.23 -1.78 -8.57
CA LEU A 36 -10.33 -1.44 -9.69
C LEU A 36 -11.03 -0.62 -10.77
N THR A 37 -12.27 -0.95 -11.12
CA THR A 37 -13.05 -0.15 -12.09
C THR A 37 -13.45 1.22 -11.55
N ALA A 38 -13.60 1.36 -10.24
CA ALA A 38 -13.84 2.65 -9.59
C ALA A 38 -12.64 3.60 -9.77
N LEU A 39 -11.41 3.07 -9.81
CA LEU A 39 -10.22 3.87 -10.14
C LEU A 39 -10.24 4.39 -11.59
N ALA A 40 -10.93 3.68 -12.48
CA ALA A 40 -11.11 4.06 -13.88
C ALA A 40 -12.37 4.92 -14.12
N GLY A 41 -13.14 5.24 -13.07
CA GLY A 41 -14.38 6.00 -13.17
C GLY A 41 -15.51 5.24 -13.87
N SER A 42 -15.48 3.89 -13.84
CA SER A 42 -16.43 3.04 -14.55
C SER A 42 -17.23 2.11 -13.63
N SER A 43 -17.38 2.49 -12.36
CA SER A 43 -18.18 1.75 -11.36
C SER A 43 -19.47 2.49 -10.99
N ASP A 44 -20.26 1.91 -10.09
CA ASP A 44 -21.35 2.62 -9.44
C ASP A 44 -20.84 3.88 -8.72
N PRO A 45 -21.56 5.04 -8.78
CA PRO A 45 -21.13 6.29 -8.16
C PRO A 45 -20.91 6.21 -6.64
N GLN A 46 -21.66 5.36 -5.94
CA GLN A 46 -21.47 5.15 -4.51
C GLN A 46 -20.16 4.40 -4.23
N VAL A 47 -19.86 3.38 -5.03
CA VAL A 47 -18.58 2.64 -4.96
C VAL A 47 -17.42 3.57 -5.27
N GLU A 48 -17.54 4.40 -6.32
CA GLU A 48 -16.53 5.37 -6.70
C GLU A 48 -16.25 6.37 -5.58
N THR A 49 -17.30 6.93 -4.97
CA THR A 49 -17.15 7.85 -3.83
C THR A 49 -16.44 7.20 -2.65
N ILE A 50 -16.76 5.94 -2.33
CA ILE A 50 -16.09 5.21 -1.24
C ILE A 50 -14.63 4.93 -1.58
N VAL A 51 -14.35 4.44 -2.79
CA VAL A 51 -13.01 4.06 -3.22
C VAL A 51 -12.12 5.29 -3.37
N LEU A 52 -12.53 6.28 -4.17
CA LEU A 52 -11.73 7.47 -4.45
C LEU A 52 -11.74 8.50 -3.31
N GLY A 53 -12.88 8.68 -2.65
CA GLY A 53 -13.05 9.71 -1.63
C GLY A 53 -12.58 9.31 -0.24
N LEU A 54 -12.59 8.01 0.09
CA LEU A 54 -12.30 7.54 1.45
C LEU A 54 -11.15 6.54 1.51
N ARG A 55 -11.16 5.50 0.66
CA ARG A 55 -10.19 4.40 0.76
C ARG A 55 -8.85 4.73 0.13
N LEU A 56 -8.85 5.27 -1.08
CA LEU A 56 -7.64 5.60 -1.82
C LEU A 56 -6.74 6.57 -1.04
N PRO A 57 -7.25 7.70 -0.48
CA PRO A 57 -6.42 8.60 0.31
C PRO A 57 -5.82 7.90 1.54
N ARG A 58 -6.60 7.04 2.21
CA ARG A 58 -6.16 6.29 3.40
C ARG A 58 -5.08 5.26 3.07
N VAL A 59 -5.25 4.52 1.99
CA VAL A 59 -4.30 3.49 1.53
C VAL A 59 -2.98 4.14 1.11
N LEU A 60 -3.04 5.25 0.37
CA LEU A 60 -1.86 6.02 0.00
C LEU A 60 -1.14 6.60 1.23
N LEU A 61 -1.89 7.19 2.16
CA LEU A 61 -1.32 7.71 3.40
C LEU A 61 -0.65 6.60 4.24
N ALA A 62 -1.26 5.42 4.32
CA ALA A 62 -0.66 4.28 5.02
C ALA A 62 0.65 3.83 4.37
N ALA A 63 0.71 3.82 3.03
CA ALA A 63 1.93 3.50 2.30
C ALA A 63 3.03 4.54 2.53
N GLU A 64 2.70 5.84 2.48
CA GLU A 64 3.64 6.93 2.74
C GLU A 64 4.17 6.91 4.17
N ILE A 65 3.29 6.76 5.17
CA ILE A 65 3.69 6.68 6.57
C ILE A 65 4.59 5.45 6.80
N GLY A 66 4.21 4.29 6.26
CA GLY A 66 5.02 3.07 6.37
C GLY A 66 6.41 3.23 5.75
N ALA A 67 6.49 3.85 4.57
CA ALA A 67 7.76 4.16 3.92
C ALA A 67 8.61 5.15 4.74
N GLY A 68 7.99 6.20 5.28
CA GLY A 68 8.65 7.19 6.13
C GLY A 68 9.25 6.56 7.39
N LEU A 69 8.48 5.71 8.09
CA LEU A 69 8.95 4.99 9.26
C LEU A 69 10.07 4.00 8.93
N ALA A 70 9.98 3.29 7.80
CA ALA A 70 11.04 2.39 7.35
C ALA A 70 12.35 3.13 7.06
N VAL A 71 12.28 4.29 6.40
CA VAL A 71 13.45 5.14 6.12
C VAL A 71 14.03 5.71 7.42
N ALA A 72 13.19 6.22 8.31
CA ALA A 72 13.64 6.72 9.62
C ALA A 72 14.36 5.61 10.40
N GLY A 73 13.78 4.41 10.47
CA GLY A 73 14.42 3.27 11.14
C GLY A 73 15.76 2.88 10.51
N ALA A 74 15.84 2.80 9.19
CA ALA A 74 17.10 2.52 8.50
C ALA A 74 18.18 3.57 8.80
N VAL A 75 17.82 4.85 8.86
CA VAL A 75 18.73 5.95 9.22
C VAL A 75 19.19 5.82 10.68
N PHE A 76 18.27 5.59 11.63
CA PHE A 76 18.62 5.39 13.05
C PHE A 76 19.56 4.20 13.26
N GLN A 77 19.27 3.07 12.60
CA GLN A 77 20.11 1.88 12.65
C GLN A 77 21.52 2.13 12.10
N ALA A 78 21.64 2.89 11.00
CA ALA A 78 22.93 3.25 10.42
C ALA A 78 23.73 4.23 11.29
N LEU A 79 23.06 5.24 11.87
CA LEU A 79 23.69 6.23 12.75
C LEU A 79 24.24 5.59 14.03
N LEU A 80 23.45 4.73 14.67
CA LEU A 80 23.82 4.05 15.91
C LEU A 80 24.66 2.79 15.67
N ARG A 81 24.77 2.35 14.40
CA ARG A 81 25.40 1.07 14.01
C ARG A 81 24.85 -0.10 14.82
N ASN A 82 23.57 -0.05 15.16
CA ASN A 82 22.88 -1.03 15.96
C ASN A 82 21.60 -1.45 15.23
N PRO A 83 21.52 -2.68 14.71
CA PRO A 83 20.34 -3.15 13.96
C PRO A 83 19.08 -3.29 14.84
N LEU A 84 19.21 -3.18 16.17
CA LEU A 84 18.08 -3.17 17.11
C LEU A 84 17.61 -1.76 17.48
N ALA A 85 18.24 -0.72 16.94
CA ALA A 85 17.77 0.65 17.16
C ALA A 85 16.46 0.89 16.41
N GLU A 86 15.49 1.46 17.11
CA GLU A 86 14.19 1.87 16.57
C GLU A 86 14.00 3.38 16.77
N PRO A 87 13.36 4.07 15.81
CA PRO A 87 13.07 5.50 15.86
C PRO A 87 12.00 5.85 16.91
#